data_AF-A0A7W3WPL9-F1
#
_entry.id   AF-A0A7W3WPL9-F1
#
_cell.length_a   1.000
_cell.length_b   1.000
_cell.length_c   1.000
_cell.angle_alpha   90.00
_cell.angle_beta   90.00
_cell.angle_gamma   90.00
#
_symmetry.space_group_name_H-M   'P 1'
#
loop_
_entity.id
_entity.type
_entity.pdbx_description
1 polymer ?
#
loop_
_entity_poly.entity_id
_entity_poly.type
_entity_poly.pdbx_seq_one_letter_code
_entity_poly.pdbx_strand_id
1 'polypeptide(L)' 'MRFAVSPMWEIAPSFRLLRSGTAHPVHRPWADQVRPRLTAAGLDRGWLRELIPPTVGYVPDFLN' A
#
# COMPACT_ATOMS: atom_id res chain seq x y z
N MET A 1 -24.04 6.44 9.90
CA MET A 1 -23.07 5.70 9.06
C MET A 1 -21.97 5.20 9.99
N ARG A 2 -21.66 3.90 10.02
CA ARG A 2 -20.52 3.35 10.80
C ARG A 2 -19.53 2.80 9.79
N PHE A 3 -18.37 3.44 9.67
CA PHE A 3 -17.29 2.93 8.85
C PHE A 3 -16.61 1.79 9.62
N ALA A 4 -16.67 0.57 9.09
CA ALA A 4 -15.80 -0.50 9.55
C ALA A 4 -14.44 -0.26 8.89
N VAL A 5 -13.50 0.29 9.64
CA VAL A 5 -12.11 0.44 9.19
C VAL A 5 -11.36 -0.78 9.70
N SER A 6 -10.88 -1.62 8.78
CA SER A 6 -9.91 -2.66 9.10
C SER A 6 -8.54 -2.11 8.71
N PRO A 7 -7.66 -1.79 9.69
CA PRO A 7 -6.30 -1.34 9.38
C PRO A 7 -5.53 -2.32 8.50
N MET A 8 -5.92 -3.60 8.51
CA MET A 8 -5.28 -4.64 7.69
C MET A 8 -5.69 -4.58 6.23
N TRP A 9 -6.96 -4.26 5.95
CA TRP A 9 -7.46 -4.09 4.58
C TRP A 9 -6.84 -2.88 3.87
N GLU A 10 -6.47 -1.84 4.62
CA GLU A 10 -5.90 -0.63 4.03
C GLU A 10 -4.45 -0.83 3.54
N ILE A 11 -3.76 -1.90 3.97
CA ILE A 11 -2.35 -2.12 3.63
C ILE A 11 -2.16 -2.35 2.13
N ALA A 12 -2.87 -3.31 1.53
CA ALA A 12 -2.69 -3.62 0.11
C ALA A 12 -3.02 -2.45 -0.83
N PRO A 13 -4.17 -1.76 -0.72
CA PRO A 13 -4.47 -0.62 -1.60
C PRO A 13 -3.48 0.53 -1.38
N SER A 14 -3.12 0.84 -0.13
CA SER A 14 -2.10 1.87 0.18
C SER A 14 -0.75 1.53 -0.43
N PHE A 15 -0.29 0.29 -0.27
CA PHE A 15 1.00 -0.15 -0.78
C PHE A 15 1.03 -0.13 -2.31
N ARG A 16 -0.04 -0.59 -2.98
CA ARG A 16 -0.18 -0.53 -4.45
C ARG A 16 -0.14 0.92 -4.95
N LEU A 17 -0.83 1.85 -4.29
CA LEU A 17 -0.83 3.28 -4.62
C LEU A 17 0.56 3.93 -4.42
N LEU A 18 1.27 3.55 -3.38
CA LEU A 18 2.64 4.03 -3.15
C LEU A 18 3.60 3.54 -4.25
N ARG A 19 3.32 2.37 -4.84
CA ARG A 19 4.13 1.70 -5.87
C ARG A 19 3.76 2.01 -7.31
N SER A 20 2.53 2.44 -7.60
CA SER A 20 2.04 2.71 -8.96
C SER A 20 2.76 3.85 -9.67
N GLY A 21 3.54 4.66 -8.95
CA GLY A 21 4.17 5.87 -9.48
C GLY A 21 3.20 7.03 -9.68
N THR A 22 1.90 6.75 -9.82
CA THR A 22 0.81 7.70 -10.05
C THR A 22 -0.18 7.70 -8.89
N ALA A 23 -0.38 8.86 -8.26
CA ALA A 23 -1.38 9.04 -7.22
C ALA A 23 -2.38 10.12 -7.65
N HIS A 24 -3.67 9.88 -7.41
CA HIS A 24 -4.70 10.91 -7.57
C HIS A 24 -4.33 12.13 -6.71
N PRO A 25 -4.58 13.38 -7.15
CA PRO A 25 -4.18 14.58 -6.41
C PRO A 25 -4.54 14.59 -4.93
N VAL A 26 -5.69 14.00 -4.58
CA VAL A 26 -6.16 13.85 -3.19
C VAL A 26 -5.19 13.05 -2.29
N HIS A 27 -4.46 12.08 -2.86
CA HIS A 27 -3.53 11.23 -2.13
C HIS A 27 -2.07 11.67 -2.28
N ARG A 28 -1.78 12.64 -3.15
CA ARG A 28 -0.41 13.06 -3.48
C ARG A 28 0.37 13.59 -2.27
N PRO A 29 -0.17 14.48 -1.42
CA PRO A 29 0.56 14.97 -0.24
C PRO A 29 0.96 13.84 0.72
N TRP A 30 0.05 12.88 0.92
CA TRP A 30 0.32 11.70 1.73
C TRP A 30 1.37 10.78 1.09
N ALA A 31 1.27 10.53 -0.22
CA ALA A 31 2.21 9.68 -0.93
C ALA A 31 3.63 10.25 -0.89
N ASP A 32 3.78 11.56 -1.10
CA ASP A 32 5.08 12.25 -1.05
C ASP A 32 5.71 12.17 0.36
N GLN A 33 4.89 12.20 1.42
CA GLN A 33 5.34 12.04 2.80
C GLN A 33 5.76 10.59 3.13
N VAL A 34 5.02 9.59 2.64
CA VAL A 34 5.16 8.19 3.08
C VAL A 34 6.19 7.42 2.26
N ARG A 35 6.34 7.72 0.97
CA ARG A 35 7.31 7.03 0.09
C ARG A 35 8.74 7.05 0.64
N PRO A 36 9.30 8.17 1.13
CA PRO A 36 10.63 8.17 1.73
C PRO A 36 10.75 7.28 2.96
N ARG A 37 9.69 7.21 3.79
CA ARG A 37 9.65 6.38 5.00
C ARG A 37 9.60 4.89 4.67
N LEU A 38 8.83 4.53 3.63
CA LEU A 38 8.74 3.17 3.11
C LEU A 38 10.12 2.68 2.65
N THR A 39 10.84 3.49 1.88
CA THR A 39 12.19 3.20 1.40
C THR A 39 13.20 3.12 2.55
N ALA A 40 13.15 4.07 3.50
CA ALA A 40 14.03 4.07 4.67
C ALA A 40 13.85 2.81 5.54
N ALA A 41 12.63 2.26 5.58
CA ALA A 41 12.33 1.01 6.26
C ALA A 41 12.64 -0.25 5.43
N GLY A 42 13.10 -0.11 4.18
CA GLY A 42 13.37 -1.23 3.27
C GLY A 42 12.13 -1.99 2.80
N LEU A 43 10.93 -1.43 3.00
CA LEU A 43 9.66 -2.10 2.72
C LEU A 43 9.26 -2.06 1.24
N ASP A 44 9.99 -1.32 0.40
CA ASP A 44 9.74 -1.23 -1.04
C ASP A 44 10.36 -2.40 -1.83
N ARG A 45 11.28 -3.18 -1.24
CA ARG A 45 12.08 -4.18 -1.98
C ARG A 45 12.05 -5.59 -1.39
N GLY A 46 11.40 -5.81 -0.25
CA GLY A 46 11.40 -7.09 0.48
C GLY A 46 10.06 -7.84 0.51
N TRP A 47 9.86 -8.64 1.57
CA TRP A 47 8.72 -9.56 1.74
C TRP A 47 7.34 -8.92 1.56
N LEU A 48 7.17 -7.65 1.91
CA LEU A 48 5.90 -6.96 1.71
C LEU A 48 5.49 -6.88 0.23
N ARG A 49 6.48 -6.75 -0.67
CA ARG A 49 6.26 -6.78 -2.12
C ARG A 49 5.88 -8.17 -2.62
N GLU A 50 6.40 -9.21 -2.00
CA GLU A 50 6.07 -10.59 -2.34
C GLU A 50 4.67 -10.96 -1.87
N LEU A 51 4.28 -10.45 -0.70
CA LEU A 51 2.96 -10.64 -0.11
C LEU A 51 1.84 -9.90 -0.85
N ILE A 52 2.16 -8.76 -1.48
CA ILE A 52 1.21 -7.91 -2.21
C ILE A 52 1.66 -7.81 -3.67
N PRO A 53 1.40 -8.84 -4.49
CA PRO A 53 1.82 -8.85 -5.89
C PRO A 53 1.13 -7.75 -6.69
N PRO A 54 1.81 -7.19 -7.71
CA PRO A 54 1.33 -6.02 -8.46
C PRO A 54 0.19 -6.33 -9.45
N THR A 55 0.01 -7.59 -9.87
CA THR A 55 -0.91 -7.89 -10.98
C THR A 55 -1.58 -9.27 -10.89
N VAL A 56 -0.82 -10.32 -10.58
CA VAL A 56 -1.32 -11.71 -10.53
C VAL A 56 -0.72 -12.39 -9.30
N GLY A 57 -1.57 -13.00 -8.48
CA GLY A 57 -1.17 -13.76 -7.29
C GLY A 57 -2.22 -13.68 -6.17
N TYR A 58 -2.18 -14.65 -5.26
CA TYR A 58 -3.03 -14.63 -4.07
C TYR A 58 -2.56 -13.54 -3.11
N VAL A 59 -3.50 -12.71 -2.66
CA VAL A 59 -3.31 -11.76 -1.57
C VAL A 59 -4.14 -12.31 -0.41
N PRO A 60 -3.57 -12.48 0.80
CA PRO A 60 -4.33 -12.97 1.93
C PRO A 60 -5.59 -12.14 2.17
N ASP A 61 -6.72 -12.78 2.43
CA ASP A 61 -8.05 -12.14 2.48
C ASP A 61 -8.19 -11.09 3.61
N PHE A 62 -7.29 -11.13 4.60
CA PHE A 62 -7.23 -10.09 5.63
C PHE A 62 -6.51 -8.81 5.17
N LEU A 63 -5.88 -8.82 3.99
CA LEU A 63 -5.19 -7.69 3.37
C LEU A 63 -5.92 -7.14 2.13
N ASN A 64 -7.02 -7.77 1.68
CA ASN A 64 -7.70 -7.43 0.42
C ASN A 64 -9.16 -7.08 0.64
#